data_AF-A0A3M1QVS2-F1
#
_entry.id   AF-A0A3M1QVS2-F1
#
_cell.length_a   1.000
_cell.length_b   1.000
_cell.length_c   1.000
_cell.angle_alpha   90.00
_cell.angle_beta   90.00
_cell.angle_gamma   90.00
#
_symmetry.space_group_name_H-M   'P 1'
#
loop_
_entity.id
_entity.type
_entity.pdbx_description
1 polymer ?
#
loop_
_entity_poly.entity_id
_entity_poly.type
_entity_poly.pdbx_seq_one_letter_code
_entity_poly.pdbx_strand_id
1 'polypeptide(L)'
;MLAKLQHFLDRPVGQMSLRELLLVGALAGIAVILVGKVRRYRLRQGLGSHTVEMRCLECRWHGRAGRYVRRCPRCGAEAIQIVKKGERTEP
;
A
#
# COMPACT_ATOMS: atom_id res chain seq x y z
N MET A 1 -15.89 22.38 -21.77
CA MET A 1 -16.00 20.92 -21.53
C MET A 1 -16.78 20.55 -20.27
N LEU A 2 -16.95 21.43 -19.28
CA LEU A 2 -17.78 21.18 -18.08
C LEU A 2 -19.31 21.25 -18.34
N ALA A 3 -19.76 22.09 -19.29
CA ALA A 3 -21.20 22.29 -19.56
C ALA A 3 -21.91 21.08 -20.22
N LYS A 4 -21.18 20.22 -20.94
CA LYS A 4 -21.75 18.98 -21.53
C LYS A 4 -21.99 17.89 -20.49
N LEU A 5 -21.34 17.97 -19.33
CA LEU A 5 -21.55 17.01 -18.24
C LEU A 5 -22.87 17.29 -17.51
N GLN A 6 -23.21 18.56 -17.31
CA GLN A 6 -24.44 18.96 -16.60
C GLN A 6 -25.71 18.55 -17.36
N HIS A 7 -25.71 18.60 -18.69
CA HIS A 7 -26.87 18.17 -19.48
C HIS A 7 -27.17 16.66 -19.43
N PHE A 8 -26.20 15.83 -19.01
CA PHE A 8 -26.44 14.41 -18.73
C PHE A 8 -27.05 14.17 -17.35
N LEU A 9 -26.83 15.09 -16.41
CA LEU A 9 -27.42 15.05 -15.06
C LEU A 9 -28.83 15.66 -15.00
N ASP A 10 -29.17 16.54 -15.95
CA ASP A 10 -30.48 17.21 -16.07
C ASP A 10 -31.52 16.42 -16.90
N ARG A 11 -31.19 15.22 -17.39
CA ARG A 11 -32.23 14.31 -17.87
C ARG A 11 -32.97 13.75 -16.66
N PRO A 12 -34.32 13.81 -16.65
CA PRO A 12 -35.09 13.55 -15.46
C PRO A 12 -34.76 12.15 -14.93
N VAL A 13 -34.23 12.12 -13.71
CA VAL A 13 -34.18 10.94 -12.85
C VAL A 13 -35.57 10.27 -12.72
N GLY A 14 -36.64 10.98 -13.12
CA GLY A 14 -38.02 10.51 -13.21
C GLY A 14 -38.38 9.57 -14.38
N GLN A 15 -37.46 9.22 -15.29
CA GLN A 15 -37.72 8.19 -16.33
C GLN A 15 -36.79 6.96 -16.27
N MET A 16 -35.92 6.86 -15.28
CA MET A 16 -35.18 5.62 -15.06
C MET A 16 -36.13 4.60 -14.44
N SER A 17 -36.39 3.52 -15.17
CA SER A 17 -37.11 2.38 -14.60
C SER A 17 -36.36 1.90 -13.33
N LEU A 18 -37.09 1.42 -12.32
CA LEU A 18 -36.50 0.95 -11.05
C LEU A 18 -35.33 -0.02 -11.29
N ARG A 19 -35.39 -0.77 -12.39
CA ARG A 19 -34.37 -1.71 -12.86
C ARG A 19 -33.05 -1.04 -13.26
N GLU A 20 -33.10 0.11 -13.93
CA GLU A 20 -31.90 0.86 -14.29
C GLU A 20 -31.24 1.50 -13.06
N LEU A 21 -32.05 1.99 -12.12
CA LEU A 21 -31.53 2.53 -10.85
C LEU A 21 -30.80 1.47 -10.03
N LEU A 22 -31.37 0.25 -9.99
CA LEU A 22 -30.74 -0.91 -9.33
C LEU A 22 -29.45 -1.35 -10.03
N LEU A 23 -29.41 -1.34 -11.37
CA LEU A 23 -28.21 -1.67 -12.13
C LEU A 23 -27.07 -0.66 -11.90
N VAL A 24 -27.39 0.64 -11.93
CA VAL A 24 -26.42 1.72 -11.65
C VAL A 24 -25.93 1.64 -10.20
N GLY A 25 -26.83 1.41 -9.24
CA GLY A 25 -26.47 1.21 -7.84
C GLY A 25 -25.56 -0.02 -7.62
N ALA A 26 -25.88 -1.14 -8.27
CA ALA A 26 -25.07 -2.36 -8.20
C ALA A 26 -23.67 -2.16 -8.80
N LEU A 27 -23.58 -1.51 -9.96
CA LEU A 27 -22.31 -1.19 -10.60
C LEU A 27 -21.45 -0.25 -9.74
N ALA A 28 -22.06 0.78 -9.15
CA ALA A 28 -21.38 1.68 -8.23
C ALA A 28 -20.87 0.94 -6.98
N GLY A 29 -21.67 0.03 -6.42
CA GLY A 29 -21.27 -0.81 -5.29
C GLY A 29 -20.06 -1.69 -5.61
N ILE A 30 -20.06 -2.35 -6.77
CA ILE A 30 -18.93 -3.18 -7.23
C ILE A 30 -17.66 -2.32 -7.41
N ALA A 31 -17.80 -1.14 -8.00
CA ALA A 31 -16.68 -0.21 -8.19
C ALA A 31 -16.06 0.22 -6.84
N VAL A 32 -16.86 0.55 -5.83
CA VAL A 32 -16.37 0.91 -4.49
C VAL A 32 -15.63 -0.26 -3.83
N ILE A 33 -16.14 -1.49 -3.95
CA ILE A 33 -15.49 -2.70 -3.40
C ILE A 33 -14.13 -2.93 -4.07
N LEU A 34 -14.05 -2.80 -5.40
CA LEU A 34 -12.82 -2.96 -6.15
C LEU A 34 -11.79 -1.89 -5.78
N VAL A 35 -12.20 -0.62 -5.71
CA VAL A 35 -11.32 0.49 -5.29
C VAL A 35 -10.81 0.26 -3.86
N GLY A 36 -11.67 -0.20 -2.95
CA GLY A 36 -11.29 -0.56 -1.59
C GLY A 36 -10.23 -1.68 -1.54
N LYS A 37 -10.40 -2.73 -2.35
CA LYS A 37 -9.38 -3.80 -2.48
C LYS A 37 -8.08 -3.26 -3.05
N VAL A 38 -8.11 -2.55 -4.17
CA VAL A 38 -6.90 -2.00 -4.81
C VAL A 38 -6.13 -1.09 -3.85
N ARG A 39 -6.83 -0.24 -3.08
CA ARG A 39 -6.20 0.61 -2.06
C ARG A 39 -5.52 -0.23 -0.97
N ARG A 40 -6.15 -1.30 -0.48
CA ARG A 40 -5.53 -2.22 0.49
C ARG A 40 -4.31 -2.95 -0.08
N TYR A 41 -4.35 -3.37 -1.35
CA TYR A 41 -3.19 -3.98 -2.01
C TYR A 41 -2.03 -2.98 -2.16
N ARG A 42 -2.32 -1.74 -2.56
CA ARG A 42 -1.30 -0.69 -2.69
C ARG A 42 -0.68 -0.32 -1.34
N LEU A 43 -1.49 -0.26 -0.28
CA LEU A 43 -1.01 -0.04 1.09
C LEU A 43 -0.06 -1.17 1.53
N ARG A 44 -0.39 -2.44 1.25
CA ARG A 44 0.49 -3.58 1.57
C ARG A 44 1.83 -3.53 0.84
N GLN A 45 1.88 -3.01 -0.39
CA GLN A 45 3.15 -2.82 -1.10
C GLN A 45 4.01 -1.69 -0.50
N GLY A 46 3.41 -0.65 0.08
CA GLY A 46 4.15 0.43 0.74
C GLY A 46 4.84 0.00 2.05
N LEU A 47 4.19 -0.85 2.84
CA LEU A 47 4.70 -1.32 4.14
C LEU A 47 5.84 -2.35 4.05
N GLY A 48 6.06 -2.98 2.88
CA GLY A 48 7.12 -3.97 2.68
C GLY A 48 8.54 -3.41 2.62
N SER A 49 8.71 -2.08 2.65
CA SER A 49 10.00 -1.41 2.40
C SER A 49 10.73 -0.92 3.66
N HIS A 50 10.13 -1.09 4.85
CA HIS A 50 10.68 -0.50 6.08
C HIS A 50 11.56 -1.43 6.89
N THR A 51 11.67 -2.71 6.56
CA THR A 51 12.58 -3.63 7.28
C THR A 51 13.80 -3.96 6.44
N VAL A 52 14.99 -3.74 7.00
CA VAL A 52 16.28 -4.12 6.41
C VAL A 52 16.90 -5.24 7.24
N GLU A 53 17.70 -6.06 6.59
CA GLU A 53 18.52 -7.06 7.27
C GLU A 53 19.74 -6.35 7.85
N MET A 54 20.01 -6.58 9.14
CA MET A 54 21.06 -5.88 9.85
C MET A 54 21.82 -6.84 10.78
N ARG A 55 23.11 -6.56 10.93
CA ARG A 55 24.04 -7.30 11.78
C ARG A 55 24.62 -6.35 12.83
N CYS A 56 24.57 -6.74 14.10
CA CYS A 56 25.29 -6.03 15.15
C CYS A 56 26.75 -6.47 15.16
N LEU A 57 27.68 -5.51 15.21
CA LEU A 57 29.11 -5.78 15.23
C LEU A 57 29.61 -6.22 16.62
N GLU A 58 28.86 -5.90 17.67
CA GLU A 58 29.27 -6.12 19.06
C GLU A 58 28.79 -7.48 19.60
N CYS A 59 27.49 -7.76 19.53
CA CYS A 59 26.92 -9.04 19.97
C CYS A 59 26.71 -10.06 18.85
N ARG A 60 27.13 -9.76 17.62
CA ARG A 60 26.95 -10.58 16.40
C ARG A 60 25.50 -10.96 16.09
N TRP A 61 24.51 -10.28 16.67
CA TRP A 61 23.10 -10.51 16.36
C TRP A 61 22.82 -10.22 14.88
N HIS A 62 22.03 -11.06 14.23
CA HIS A 62 21.64 -10.93 12.82
C HIS A 62 20.13 -11.12 12.68
N GLY A 63 19.45 -10.19 12.01
CA GLY A 63 18.02 -10.28 11.81
C GLY A 63 17.45 -9.11 11.02
N ARG A 64 16.13 -9.10 10.87
CA ARG A 64 15.40 -8.00 10.22
C ARG A 64 14.92 -6.99 11.25
N ALA A 65 15.13 -5.70 10.98
CA ALA A 65 14.53 -4.64 11.77
C ALA A 65 14.24 -3.40 10.93
N GLY A 66 13.56 -2.43 11.55
CA GLY A 66 13.22 -1.18 10.90
C GLY A 66 14.45 -0.45 10.35
N ARG A 67 14.35 0.12 9.15
CA ARG A 67 15.39 0.91 8.47
C ARG A 67 15.93 2.07 9.33
N TYR A 68 15.14 2.52 10.30
CA TYR A 68 15.45 3.62 11.19
C TYR A 68 16.01 3.17 12.55
N VAL A 69 16.12 1.86 12.79
CA VAL A 69 16.67 1.33 14.04
C VAL A 69 18.19 1.57 14.06
N ARG A 70 18.64 2.43 14.97
CA ARG A 70 20.07 2.73 15.18
C ARG A 70 20.72 1.93 16.30
N ARG A 71 19.93 1.20 17.12
CA ARG A 71 20.42 0.42 18.26
C ARG A 71 20.09 -1.06 18.12
N CYS A 72 21.04 -1.92 18.47
CA CYS A 72 20.86 -3.34 18.42
C CYS A 72 19.74 -3.75 19.40
N PRO A 73 18.72 -4.51 18.98
CA PRO A 73 17.63 -4.92 19.87
C PRO A 73 18.07 -5.91 20.95
N ARG A 74 19.25 -6.54 20.79
CA ARG A 74 19.77 -7.52 21.74
C ARG A 74 20.70 -6.91 22.78
N CYS A 75 21.64 -6.05 22.38
CA CYS A 75 22.65 -5.48 23.29
C CYS A 75 22.58 -3.97 23.45
N GLY A 76 21.71 -3.26 22.73
CA GLY A 76 21.59 -1.80 22.79
C GLY A 76 22.70 -1.01 22.09
N ALA A 77 23.75 -1.68 21.60
CA ALA A 77 24.86 -1.05 20.90
C ALA A 77 24.44 -0.32 19.62
N GLU A 78 25.11 0.79 19.30
CA GLU A 78 24.89 1.57 18.08
C GLU A 78 25.66 1.02 16.86
N ALA A 79 26.56 0.06 17.10
CA ALA A 79 27.34 -0.59 16.04
C ALA A 79 26.50 -1.61 15.27
N ILE A 80 25.84 -1.15 14.20
CA ILE A 80 24.97 -1.96 13.32
C ILE A 80 25.39 -1.77 11.87
N GLN A 81 25.56 -2.89 11.16
CA GLN A 81 25.80 -2.94 9.73
C GLN A 81 24.53 -3.35 8.98
N ILE A 82 24.09 -2.54 8.02
CA ILE A 82 22.94 -2.86 7.16
C ILE A 82 23.45 -3.78 6.04
N VAL A 83 22.95 -5.00 5.99
CA VAL A 83 23.28 -5.97 4.93
C VAL A 83 22.38 -5.65 3.74
N LYS A 84 22.92 -4.95 2.73
CA LYS A 84 22.18 -4.69 1.50
C LYS A 84 21.96 -6.01 0.77
N LYS A 85 20.70 -6.32 0.51
CA LYS A 85 20.25 -7.45 -0.30
C LYS A 85 20.74 -7.23 -1.75
N GLY A 86 22.00 -7.57 -2.05
CA GLY A 86 22.59 -7.30 -3.37
C GLY A 86 24.11 -7.37 -3.47
N GLU A 87 24.87 -7.32 -2.36
CA GLU A 87 26.31 -7.62 -2.42
C GLU A 87 26.49 -9.15 -2.43
N ARG A 88 26.29 -9.73 -3.61
CA ARG A 88 26.92 -10.99 -3.99
C ARG A 88 28.41 -10.66 -4.12
N THR A 89 29.13 -10.68 -3.00
CA THR A 89 30.58 -10.90 -3.02
C THR A 89 30.79 -12.32 -3.52
N GLU A 90 30.93 -12.45 -4.84
CA GLU A 90 31.60 -13.62 -5.39
C GLU A 90 33.06 -13.62 -4.88
N PRO A 91 33.59 -14.81 -4.53
CA PRO A 91 34.87 -14.98 -3.85
C PRO A 91 36.09 -14.60 -4.71
#